data_AF-A0AA97E031-F1
#
_entry.id   AF-A0AA97E031-F1
#
_cell.length_a   1.000
_cell.length_b   1.000
_cell.length_c   1.000
_cell.angle_alpha   90.00
_cell.angle_beta   90.00
_cell.angle_gamma   90.00
#
_symmetry.space_group_name_H-M   'P 1'
#
loop_
_entity.id
_entity.type
_entity.pdbx_description
1 polymer ?
#
loop_
_entity_poly.entity_id
_entity_poly.type
_entity_poly.pdbx_seq_one_letter_code
_entity_poly.pdbx_strand_id
1 'polypeptide(L)'
;MSNAPFYTEDEIHTAFGRLKSLAQQAPFPTKEERLKCLTSLQTALLRHDKALLTALNKDFGCRAHEESRLIELIPLLGEIKHAKSHLTKWMRPSKRRVHISSFPAAAKVMYQPKGVVGVVSPWNYPVLLCLGPLTGAIAAGNRVMMKVSEFCPETNKVLRDILHESLGENWVELVEGEADIADAFSQIAFDHLLFTGSTSVGRIVMHNAAKNLTPVTLELGGKSPLLVAPSADLKDTAKKLVFGKALNAGQTCVAPDYVLCHQDQKHALIEKMKAEARSLLSGWHS
;
A
#
# COMPACT_ATOMS: atom_id res chain seq x y z
N MET A 1 -22.38 -10.39 -7.10
CA MET A 1 -22.10 -8.94 -7.18
C MET A 1 -22.69 -8.31 -5.93
N SER A 2 -21.89 -7.57 -5.16
CA SER A 2 -22.39 -6.77 -4.04
C SER A 2 -23.26 -5.65 -4.59
N ASN A 3 -24.52 -5.56 -4.19
CA ASN A 3 -25.47 -4.53 -4.64
C ASN A 3 -25.30 -3.19 -3.87
N ALA A 4 -24.13 -2.91 -3.30
CA ALA A 4 -23.87 -1.56 -2.80
C ALA A 4 -23.55 -0.68 -4.02
N PRO A 5 -24.29 0.42 -4.25
CA PRO A 5 -23.95 1.33 -5.34
C PRO A 5 -22.54 1.88 -5.13
N PHE A 6 -21.79 2.03 -6.21
CA PHE A 6 -20.53 2.77 -6.18
C PHE A 6 -20.79 4.21 -5.73
N TYR A 7 -19.74 4.83 -5.20
CA TYR A 7 -19.81 6.24 -4.82
C TYR A 7 -20.13 7.09 -6.04
N THR A 8 -20.86 8.18 -5.81
CA THR A 8 -21.01 9.29 -6.73
C THR A 8 -19.93 10.35 -6.47
N GLU A 9 -19.73 11.26 -7.43
CA GLU A 9 -18.82 12.40 -7.26
C GLU A 9 -19.22 13.28 -6.05
N ASP A 10 -20.53 13.50 -5.84
CA ASP A 10 -21.04 14.28 -4.71
C ASP A 10 -20.74 13.61 -3.35
N GLU A 11 -20.84 12.28 -3.26
CA GLU A 11 -20.50 11.53 -2.05
C GLU A 11 -19.00 11.60 -1.75
N ILE A 12 -18.16 11.58 -2.80
CA ILE A 12 -16.72 11.76 -2.67
C ILE A 12 -16.39 13.15 -2.11
N HIS A 13 -16.99 14.21 -2.66
CA HIS A 13 -16.79 15.57 -2.15
C HIS A 13 -17.31 15.74 -0.72
N THR A 14 -18.45 15.12 -0.40
CA THR A 14 -19.03 15.14 0.94
C THR A 14 -18.12 14.47 1.96
N ALA A 15 -17.61 13.27 1.65
CA ALA A 15 -16.69 12.57 2.52
C ALA A 15 -15.37 13.33 2.70
N PHE A 16 -14.82 13.91 1.62
CA PHE A 16 -13.63 14.75 1.70
C PHE A 16 -13.87 15.98 2.58
N GLY A 17 -14.99 16.68 2.40
CA GLY A 17 -15.35 17.86 3.20
C GLY A 17 -15.45 17.54 4.69
N ARG A 18 -16.04 16.39 5.04
CA ARG A 18 -16.09 15.88 6.42
C ARG A 18 -14.70 15.63 6.99
N LEU A 19 -13.86 14.88 6.29
CA LEU A 19 -12.48 14.60 6.74
C LEU A 19 -11.63 15.87 6.85
N LYS A 20 -11.80 16.83 5.92
CA LYS A 20 -11.10 18.11 5.93
C LYS A 20 -11.51 18.98 7.12
N SER A 21 -12.80 19.07 7.40
CA SER A 21 -13.33 19.79 8.56
C SER A 21 -12.77 19.22 9.87
N LEU A 22 -12.78 17.89 10.02
CA LEU A 22 -12.19 17.22 11.18
C LEU A 22 -10.67 17.46 11.28
N ALA A 23 -9.96 17.45 10.15
CA ALA A 23 -8.53 17.78 10.10
C ALA A 23 -8.23 19.21 10.53
N GLN A 24 -9.11 20.17 10.22
CA GLN A 24 -8.94 21.57 10.63
C GLN A 24 -9.27 21.79 12.10
N GLN A 25 -10.27 21.08 12.63
CA GLN A 25 -10.66 21.17 14.05
C GLN A 25 -9.62 20.54 14.98
N ALA A 26 -9.02 19.41 14.55
CA ALA A 26 -7.97 18.71 15.29
C ALA A 26 -6.77 18.39 14.37
N PRO A 27 -5.94 19.40 14.05
CA PRO A 27 -4.84 19.29 13.07
C PRO A 27 -3.62 18.55 13.60
N PHE A 28 -3.48 18.41 14.92
CA PHE A 28 -2.32 17.77 15.54
C PHE A 28 -2.73 16.64 16.49
N PRO A 29 -3.24 15.50 15.97
CA PRO A 29 -3.56 14.38 16.83
C PRO A 29 -2.36 13.97 17.67
N THR A 30 -2.64 13.72 18.94
CA THR A 30 -1.68 13.33 19.97
C THR A 30 -1.04 11.99 19.65
N LYS A 31 0.06 11.68 20.32
CA LYS A 31 0.71 10.37 20.19
C LYS A 31 -0.26 9.25 20.61
N GLU A 32 -1.03 9.48 21.67
CA GLU A 32 -1.98 8.55 22.26
C GLU A 32 -3.11 8.22 21.27
N GLU A 33 -3.67 9.23 20.60
CA GLU A 33 -4.70 9.03 19.58
C GLU A 33 -4.19 8.22 18.39
N ARG A 34 -2.98 8.52 17.90
CA ARG A 34 -2.35 7.77 16.80
C ARG A 34 -2.08 6.31 17.20
N LEU A 35 -1.55 6.08 18.42
CA LEU A 35 -1.31 4.72 18.93
C LEU A 35 -2.60 3.94 19.12
N LYS A 36 -3.68 4.61 19.56
CA LYS A 36 -5.02 4.01 19.67
C LYS A 36 -5.48 3.55 18.30
N CYS A 37 -5.43 4.42 17.28
CA CYS A 37 -5.81 4.07 15.91
C CYS A 37 -5.03 2.86 15.38
N LEU A 38 -3.69 2.89 15.47
CA LEU A 38 -2.83 1.79 15.02
C LEU A 38 -3.08 0.48 15.77
N THR A 39 -3.41 0.56 17.06
CA THR A 39 -3.73 -0.63 17.87
C THR A 39 -5.10 -1.19 17.55
N SER A 40 -6.11 -0.34 17.37
CA SER A 40 -7.44 -0.76 16.93
C SER A 40 -7.37 -1.42 15.54
N LEU A 41 -6.63 -0.84 14.60
CA LEU A 41 -6.43 -1.42 13.27
C LEU A 41 -5.77 -2.80 13.34
N GLN A 42 -4.71 -2.94 14.14
CA GLN A 42 -4.05 -4.22 14.37
C GLN A 42 -5.01 -5.28 14.95
N THR A 43 -5.80 -4.90 15.95
CA THR A 43 -6.77 -5.81 16.60
C THR A 43 -7.85 -6.27 15.63
N ALA A 44 -8.43 -5.34 14.86
CA ALA A 44 -9.44 -5.67 13.86
C ALA A 44 -8.87 -6.59 12.77
N LEU A 45 -7.68 -6.30 12.24
CA LEU A 45 -7.02 -7.17 11.26
C LEU A 45 -6.84 -8.60 11.76
N LEU A 46 -6.38 -8.78 13.00
CA LEU A 46 -6.20 -10.10 13.59
C LEU A 46 -7.53 -10.84 13.80
N ARG A 47 -8.61 -10.12 14.12
CA ARG A 47 -9.95 -10.69 14.27
C ARG A 47 -10.52 -11.14 12.93
N HIS A 48 -10.25 -10.39 11.87
CA HIS A 48 -10.77 -10.62 10.52
C HIS A 48 -9.83 -11.44 9.62
N ASP A 49 -8.68 -11.94 10.10
CA ASP A 49 -7.67 -12.70 9.33
C ASP A 49 -8.31 -13.77 8.43
N LYS A 50 -9.15 -14.65 9.00
CA LYS A 50 -9.80 -15.73 8.23
C LYS A 50 -10.74 -15.22 7.16
N ALA A 51 -11.56 -14.21 7.48
CA ALA A 51 -12.51 -13.62 6.52
C ALA A 51 -11.76 -12.96 5.36
N LEU A 52 -10.67 -12.25 5.67
CA LEU A 52 -9.86 -11.56 4.67
C LEU A 52 -9.14 -12.54 3.74
N LEU A 53 -8.56 -13.62 4.28
CA LEU A 53 -7.92 -14.66 3.49
C LEU A 53 -8.91 -15.38 2.57
N THR A 54 -10.13 -15.61 3.06
CA THR A 54 -11.22 -16.21 2.27
C THR A 54 -11.67 -15.29 1.13
N ALA A 55 -11.80 -13.99 1.42
CA ALA A 55 -12.14 -12.99 0.42
C ALA A 55 -11.07 -12.84 -0.67
N LEU A 56 -9.79 -12.77 -0.26
CA LEU A 56 -8.64 -12.76 -1.17
C LEU A 56 -8.60 -14.02 -2.04
N ASN A 57 -8.82 -15.20 -1.47
CA ASN A 57 -8.87 -16.43 -2.26
C ASN A 57 -9.98 -16.36 -3.32
N LYS A 58 -11.16 -15.84 -2.97
CA LYS A 58 -12.29 -15.71 -3.88
C LYS A 58 -12.05 -14.70 -5.00
N ASP A 59 -11.47 -13.54 -4.70
CA ASP A 59 -11.15 -12.52 -5.71
C ASP A 59 -10.06 -12.99 -6.69
N PHE A 60 -9.07 -13.74 -6.20
CA PHE A 60 -7.97 -14.27 -7.02
C PHE A 60 -8.27 -15.66 -7.63
N GLY A 61 -9.38 -16.29 -7.25
CA GLY A 61 -9.80 -17.63 -7.69
C GLY A 61 -9.01 -18.81 -7.11
N CYS A 62 -7.69 -18.65 -6.89
CA CYS A 62 -6.84 -19.77 -6.47
C CYS A 62 -5.68 -19.38 -5.54
N ARG A 63 -5.57 -18.11 -5.09
CA ARG A 63 -4.45 -17.70 -4.24
C ARG A 63 -4.56 -18.33 -2.85
N ALA A 64 -3.56 -19.10 -2.45
CA ALA A 64 -3.59 -19.83 -1.18
C ALA A 64 -3.68 -18.86 0.02
N HIS A 65 -4.28 -19.33 1.12
CA HIS A 65 -4.36 -18.56 2.35
C HIS A 65 -2.98 -18.27 2.93
N GLU A 66 -2.07 -19.24 2.89
CA GLU A 66 -0.71 -19.13 3.40
C GLU A 66 0.09 -18.10 2.61
N GLU A 67 -0.05 -18.11 1.29
CA GLU A 67 0.56 -17.13 0.40
C GLU A 67 0.00 -15.74 0.66
N SER A 68 -1.32 -15.59 0.70
CA SER A 68 -1.99 -14.32 1.01
C SER A 68 -1.56 -13.78 2.38
N ARG A 69 -1.45 -14.64 3.40
CA ARG A 69 -0.98 -14.24 4.73
C ARG A 69 0.48 -13.77 4.70
N LEU A 70 1.34 -14.49 3.98
CA LEU A 70 2.76 -14.19 3.85
C LEU A 70 3.01 -12.84 3.17
N ILE A 71 2.27 -12.55 2.09
CA ILE A 71 2.57 -11.40 1.23
C ILE A 71 1.70 -10.17 1.51
N GLU A 72 0.58 -10.32 2.22
CA GLU A 72 -0.31 -9.20 2.58
C GLU A 72 -0.25 -8.89 4.08
N LEU A 73 -0.61 -9.87 4.91
CA LEU A 73 -0.92 -9.65 6.32
C LEU A 73 0.33 -9.54 7.20
N ILE A 74 1.28 -10.45 7.03
CA ILE A 74 2.54 -10.43 7.79
C ILE A 74 3.31 -9.11 7.60
N PRO A 75 3.58 -8.63 6.37
CA PRO A 75 4.25 -7.36 6.17
C PRO A 75 3.44 -6.19 6.76
N LEU A 76 2.12 -6.15 6.54
CA LEU A 76 1.26 -5.09 7.08
C LEU A 76 1.29 -5.04 8.63
N LEU A 77 1.17 -6.18 9.30
CA LEU A 77 1.28 -6.26 10.76
C LEU A 77 2.68 -5.83 11.23
N GLY A 78 3.71 -6.14 10.45
CA GLY A 78 5.08 -5.65 10.63
C GLY A 78 5.17 -4.13 10.55
N GLU A 79 4.55 -3.50 9.54
CA GLU A 79 4.50 -2.04 9.38
C GLU A 79 3.75 -1.36 10.53
N ILE A 80 2.60 -1.89 10.94
CA ILE A 80 1.83 -1.35 12.08
C ILE A 80 2.66 -1.43 13.36
N LYS A 81 3.30 -2.58 13.61
CA LYS A 81 4.20 -2.75 14.76
C LYS A 81 5.37 -1.76 14.69
N HIS A 82 6.00 -1.63 13.53
CA HIS A 82 7.12 -0.73 13.33
C HIS A 82 6.73 0.72 13.61
N ALA A 83 5.58 1.16 13.09
CA ALA A 83 5.03 2.49 13.32
C ALA A 83 4.79 2.74 14.81
N LYS A 84 4.10 1.82 15.50
CA LYS A 84 3.86 1.92 16.95
C LYS A 84 5.15 2.03 17.75
N SER A 85 6.16 1.22 17.44
CA SER A 85 7.44 1.21 18.16
C SER A 85 8.28 2.49 17.97
N HIS A 86 8.17 3.14 16.81
CA HIS A 86 9.02 4.29 16.46
C HIS A 86 8.31 5.65 16.56
N LEU A 87 6.99 5.67 16.70
CA LEU A 87 6.17 6.89 16.66
C LEU A 87 6.71 8.03 17.52
N THR A 88 7.07 7.75 18.78
CA THR A 88 7.61 8.76 19.70
C THR A 88 8.87 9.43 19.15
N LYS A 89 9.75 8.64 18.54
CA LYS A 89 11.00 9.14 17.95
C LYS A 89 10.72 9.98 16.71
N TRP A 90 9.78 9.55 15.86
CA TRP A 90 9.40 10.25 14.63
C TRP A 90 8.74 11.61 14.90
N MET A 91 7.93 11.72 15.95
CA MET A 91 7.27 12.98 16.32
C MET A 91 8.22 14.01 16.97
N ARG A 92 9.43 13.60 17.39
CA ARG A 92 10.33 14.47 18.15
C ARG A 92 10.89 15.60 17.28
N PRO A 93 10.84 16.87 17.74
CA PRO A 93 11.51 17.98 17.05
C PRO A 93 13.00 17.70 16.85
N SER A 94 13.49 18.03 15.66
CA SER A 94 14.87 17.74 15.27
C SER A 94 15.69 19.03 15.25
N LYS A 95 16.56 19.22 16.24
CA LYS A 95 17.44 20.41 16.33
C LYS A 95 18.32 20.53 15.08
N ARG A 96 18.60 21.77 14.65
CA ARG A 96 19.48 22.09 13.52
C ARG A 96 20.57 23.05 13.97
N ARG A 97 21.77 22.88 13.43
CA ARG A 97 22.83 23.87 13.59
C ARG A 97 22.47 25.11 12.77
N VAL A 98 22.68 26.27 13.35
CA VAL A 98 22.58 27.55 12.65
C VAL A 98 23.98 28.11 12.42
N HIS A 99 24.12 28.94 11.38
CA HIS A 99 25.36 29.66 11.14
C HIS A 99 25.64 30.63 12.30
N ILE A 100 26.91 30.90 12.59
CA ILE A 100 27.32 31.74 13.73
C ILE A 100 26.80 33.18 13.62
N SER A 101 26.59 33.68 12.40
CA SER A 101 25.98 34.99 12.15
C SER A 101 24.54 35.12 12.65
N SER A 102 23.87 33.99 12.93
CA SER A 102 22.52 33.97 13.50
C SER A 102 22.51 33.90 15.02
N PHE A 103 23.66 33.94 15.71
CA PHE A 103 23.69 33.96 17.18
C PHE A 103 22.89 35.17 17.72
N PRO A 104 22.00 34.98 18.73
CA PRO A 104 21.80 33.81 19.59
C PRO A 104 20.65 32.86 19.17
N ALA A 105 20.19 32.91 17.91
CA ALA A 105 19.06 32.11 17.46
C ALA A 105 19.33 30.59 17.51
N ALA A 106 18.25 29.80 17.60
CA ALA A 106 18.28 28.34 17.52
C ALA A 106 17.24 27.84 16.51
N ALA A 107 17.56 26.75 15.80
CA ALA A 107 16.66 26.17 14.80
C ALA A 107 16.25 24.73 15.17
N LYS A 108 14.99 24.38 14.87
CA LYS A 108 14.45 23.02 14.96
C LYS A 108 13.49 22.76 13.82
N VAL A 109 13.43 21.52 13.35
CA VAL A 109 12.41 21.03 12.43
C VAL A 109 11.29 20.41 13.26
N MET A 110 10.07 20.87 13.01
CA MET A 110 8.84 20.31 13.57
C MET A 110 8.15 19.51 12.46
N TYR A 111 7.76 18.27 12.75
CA TYR A 111 7.00 17.44 11.81
C TYR A 111 5.51 17.56 12.15
N GLN A 112 4.71 17.93 11.17
CA GLN A 112 3.27 18.14 11.31
C GLN A 112 2.50 17.29 10.30
N PRO A 113 1.28 16.85 10.63
CA PRO A 113 0.39 16.23 9.66
C PRO A 113 0.13 17.19 8.49
N LYS A 114 -0.10 16.63 7.31
CA LYS A 114 -0.48 17.39 6.11
C LYS A 114 -1.96 17.74 6.12
N GLY A 115 -2.81 16.84 6.60
CA GLY A 115 -4.26 17.02 6.66
C GLY A 115 -5.00 15.76 6.23
N VAL A 116 -5.61 15.79 5.04
CA VAL A 116 -6.28 14.65 4.41
C VAL A 116 -5.39 14.06 3.30
N VAL A 117 -5.04 12.80 3.44
CA VAL A 117 -4.24 12.04 2.47
C VAL A 117 -5.16 11.15 1.64
N GLY A 118 -5.07 11.26 0.32
CA GLY A 118 -5.69 10.33 -0.61
C GLY A 118 -4.79 9.10 -0.83
N VAL A 119 -5.38 7.91 -0.84
CA VAL A 119 -4.68 6.66 -1.20
C VAL A 119 -5.47 5.95 -2.30
N VAL A 120 -4.83 5.66 -3.42
CA VAL A 120 -5.42 4.87 -4.51
C VAL A 120 -4.64 3.55 -4.61
N SER A 121 -5.29 2.44 -4.27
CA SER A 121 -4.66 1.12 -4.18
C SER A 121 -5.03 0.22 -5.37
N PRO A 122 -4.10 -0.60 -5.89
CA PRO A 122 -4.33 -1.53 -6.99
C PRO A 122 -4.95 -2.84 -6.48
N TRP A 123 -5.29 -3.73 -7.41
CA TRP A 123 -5.90 -5.04 -7.12
C TRP A 123 -4.90 -6.13 -6.75
N ASN A 124 -3.62 -6.02 -7.09
CA ASN A 124 -2.70 -7.16 -7.02
C ASN A 124 -2.25 -7.50 -5.59
N TYR A 125 -2.23 -6.50 -4.71
CA TYR A 125 -2.06 -6.67 -3.25
C TYR A 125 -3.04 -5.75 -2.51
N PRO A 126 -4.36 -6.03 -2.58
CA PRO A 126 -5.40 -5.05 -2.28
C PRO A 126 -5.48 -4.71 -0.79
N VAL A 127 -4.88 -5.54 0.08
CA VAL A 127 -4.82 -5.30 1.52
C VAL A 127 -3.59 -4.49 1.88
N LEU A 128 -2.39 -4.98 1.52
CA LEU A 128 -1.13 -4.33 1.89
C LEU A 128 -1.01 -2.95 1.26
N LEU A 129 -1.30 -2.82 -0.03
CA LEU A 129 -1.13 -1.55 -0.76
C LEU A 129 -2.23 -0.53 -0.47
N CYS A 130 -3.27 -0.93 0.28
CA CYS A 130 -4.27 -0.03 0.83
C CYS A 130 -3.91 0.36 2.28
N LEU A 131 -3.72 -0.62 3.16
CA LEU A 131 -3.58 -0.40 4.60
C LEU A 131 -2.16 -0.04 5.05
N GLY A 132 -1.13 -0.35 4.26
CA GLY A 132 0.25 0.09 4.52
C GLY A 132 0.38 1.62 4.44
N PRO A 133 -0.01 2.25 3.31
CA PRO A 133 -0.12 3.72 3.21
C PRO A 133 -0.98 4.35 4.31
N LEU A 134 -2.14 3.75 4.63
CA LEU A 134 -2.99 4.18 5.75
C LEU A 134 -2.23 4.19 7.08
N THR A 135 -1.49 3.12 7.38
CA THR A 135 -0.68 2.98 8.59
C THR A 135 0.32 4.13 8.72
N GLY A 136 1.05 4.44 7.64
CA GLY A 136 1.98 5.57 7.59
C GLY A 136 1.29 6.92 7.77
N ALA A 137 0.15 7.12 7.10
CA ALA A 137 -0.61 8.37 7.17
C ALA A 137 -1.20 8.63 8.57
N ILE A 138 -1.75 7.60 9.23
CA ILE A 138 -2.23 7.66 10.62
C ILE A 138 -1.08 7.93 11.59
N ALA A 139 0.06 7.25 11.42
CA ALA A 139 1.26 7.50 12.24
C ALA A 139 1.77 8.95 12.07
N ALA A 140 1.67 9.51 10.86
CA ALA A 140 1.97 10.91 10.59
C ALA A 140 0.88 11.89 11.12
N GLY A 141 -0.29 11.38 11.54
CA GLY A 141 -1.38 12.14 12.15
C GLY A 141 -2.40 12.69 11.16
N ASN A 142 -2.46 12.11 9.96
CA ASN A 142 -3.39 12.51 8.91
C ASN A 142 -4.71 11.74 9.02
N ARG A 143 -5.75 12.30 8.42
CA ARG A 143 -6.95 11.57 8.02
C ARG A 143 -6.77 11.04 6.62
N VAL A 144 -7.48 9.97 6.26
CA VAL A 144 -7.23 9.27 5.00
C VAL A 144 -8.53 8.99 4.26
N MET A 145 -8.53 9.25 2.96
CA MET A 145 -9.58 8.81 2.06
C MET A 145 -8.95 7.82 1.10
N MET A 146 -9.59 6.67 0.89
CA MET A 146 -8.98 5.57 0.13
C MET A 146 -9.89 5.13 -1.00
N LYS A 147 -9.40 5.14 -2.24
CA LYS A 147 -10.04 4.49 -3.38
C LYS A 147 -9.44 3.10 -3.56
N VAL A 148 -10.26 2.07 -3.37
CA VAL A 148 -9.83 0.68 -3.56
C VAL A 148 -10.20 0.16 -4.96
N SER A 149 -9.52 -0.89 -5.39
CA SER A 149 -9.75 -1.47 -6.71
C SER A 149 -11.07 -2.22 -6.76
N GLU A 150 -11.86 -1.96 -7.80
CA GLU A 150 -13.14 -2.60 -8.11
C GLU A 150 -12.99 -4.10 -8.45
N PHE A 151 -11.78 -4.52 -8.85
CA PHE A 151 -11.44 -5.93 -9.11
C PHE A 151 -11.34 -6.82 -7.87
N CYS A 152 -11.44 -6.27 -6.64
CA CYS A 152 -11.38 -7.06 -5.40
C CYS A 152 -12.63 -6.86 -4.52
N PRO A 153 -13.84 -7.08 -5.06
CA PRO A 153 -15.08 -6.72 -4.37
C PRO A 153 -15.34 -7.51 -3.09
N GLU A 154 -14.86 -8.75 -2.98
CA GLU A 154 -15.03 -9.54 -1.76
C GLU A 154 -14.06 -9.05 -0.67
N THR A 155 -12.84 -8.69 -1.05
CA THR A 155 -11.85 -8.10 -0.14
C THR A 155 -12.29 -6.74 0.35
N ASN A 156 -12.87 -5.90 -0.53
CA ASN A 156 -13.34 -4.56 -0.18
C ASN A 156 -14.40 -4.58 0.93
N LYS A 157 -15.32 -5.56 0.92
CA LYS A 157 -16.31 -5.75 1.99
C LYS A 157 -15.65 -5.95 3.35
N VAL A 158 -14.67 -6.85 3.43
CA VAL A 158 -13.95 -7.14 4.68
C VAL A 158 -13.12 -5.94 5.12
N LEU A 159 -12.49 -5.22 4.19
CA LEU A 159 -11.78 -3.98 4.49
C LEU A 159 -12.72 -2.92 5.09
N ARG A 160 -13.93 -2.77 4.56
CA ARG A 160 -14.94 -1.85 5.09
C ARG A 160 -15.29 -2.19 6.54
N ASP A 161 -15.52 -3.48 6.84
CA ASP A 161 -15.82 -3.95 8.20
C ASP A 161 -14.65 -3.67 9.16
N ILE A 162 -13.41 -3.96 8.74
CA ILE A 162 -12.20 -3.71 9.53
C ILE A 162 -12.06 -2.22 9.84
N LEU A 163 -12.24 -1.34 8.85
CA LEU A 163 -12.06 0.10 9.00
C LEU A 163 -13.16 0.73 9.86
N HIS A 164 -14.41 0.31 9.67
CA HIS A 164 -15.53 0.75 10.50
C HIS A 164 -15.33 0.35 11.97
N GLU A 165 -14.89 -0.88 12.23
CA GLU A 165 -14.62 -1.37 13.58
C GLU A 165 -13.43 -0.65 14.25
N SER A 166 -12.37 -0.35 13.50
CA SER A 166 -11.10 0.10 14.07
C SER A 166 -10.94 1.62 14.15
N LEU A 167 -11.28 2.34 13.09
CA LEU A 167 -10.99 3.76 12.90
C LEU A 167 -12.27 4.60 12.84
N GLY A 168 -13.33 4.02 12.27
CA GLY A 168 -14.58 4.72 11.97
C GLY A 168 -14.41 5.84 10.95
N GLU A 169 -15.52 6.48 10.62
CA GLU A 169 -15.57 7.51 9.56
C GLU A 169 -14.71 8.74 9.89
N ASN A 170 -14.46 9.02 11.17
CA ASN A 170 -13.71 10.21 11.60
C ASN A 170 -12.25 10.25 11.15
N TRP A 171 -11.68 9.08 10.87
CA TRP A 171 -10.28 8.92 10.49
C TRP A 171 -10.10 8.48 9.06
N VAL A 172 -11.02 7.64 8.57
CA VAL A 172 -10.88 6.99 7.29
C VAL A 172 -12.21 6.94 6.54
N GLU A 173 -12.13 7.03 5.22
CA GLU A 173 -13.24 6.74 4.32
C GLU A 173 -12.75 5.76 3.24
N LEU A 174 -13.53 4.72 2.95
CA LEU A 174 -13.25 3.76 1.89
C LEU A 174 -14.26 3.92 0.74
N VAL A 175 -13.74 4.37 -0.39
CA VAL A 175 -14.45 4.66 -1.63
C VAL A 175 -14.26 3.50 -2.61
N GLU A 176 -15.38 3.04 -3.15
CA GLU A 176 -15.43 2.07 -4.25
C GLU A 176 -16.04 2.73 -5.49
N GLY A 177 -15.50 2.39 -6.65
CA GLY A 177 -15.94 2.90 -7.94
C GLY A 177 -14.95 2.54 -9.04
N GLU A 178 -15.38 2.68 -10.28
CA GLU A 178 -14.61 2.36 -11.47
C GLU A 178 -13.70 3.54 -11.89
N ALA A 179 -13.40 3.64 -13.18
CA ALA A 179 -12.45 4.59 -13.72
C ALA A 179 -12.91 6.06 -13.60
N ASP A 180 -14.20 6.33 -13.76
CA ASP A 180 -14.81 7.66 -13.58
C ASP A 180 -14.64 8.17 -12.14
N ILE A 181 -14.93 7.30 -11.17
CA ILE A 181 -14.75 7.58 -9.75
C ILE A 181 -13.27 7.70 -9.39
N ALA A 182 -12.40 6.87 -9.95
CA ALA A 182 -10.95 7.00 -9.75
C ALA A 182 -10.41 8.32 -10.29
N ASP A 183 -10.89 8.78 -11.46
CA ASP A 183 -10.51 10.06 -12.03
C ASP A 183 -10.99 11.22 -11.15
N ALA A 184 -12.28 11.27 -10.82
CA ALA A 184 -12.86 12.29 -9.93
C ALA A 184 -12.13 12.34 -8.57
N PHE A 185 -11.84 11.17 -7.99
CA PHE A 185 -11.08 11.06 -6.75
C PHE A 185 -9.70 11.73 -6.85
N SER A 186 -8.99 11.51 -7.96
CA SER A 186 -7.65 12.10 -8.16
C SER A 186 -7.65 13.61 -8.40
N GLN A 187 -8.82 14.21 -8.68
CA GLN A 187 -9.00 15.65 -8.83
C GLN A 187 -9.28 16.37 -7.50
N ILE A 188 -9.54 15.64 -6.42
CA ILE A 188 -9.72 16.23 -5.08
C ILE A 188 -8.44 16.94 -4.63
N ALA A 189 -8.60 18.09 -3.98
CA ALA A 189 -7.53 18.87 -3.39
C ALA A 189 -6.98 18.26 -2.08
N PHE A 190 -6.46 17.03 -2.16
CA PHE A 190 -5.80 16.38 -1.03
C PHE A 190 -4.53 17.13 -0.61
N ASP A 191 -4.15 16.98 0.66
CA ASP A 191 -2.89 17.52 1.18
C ASP A 191 -1.69 16.63 0.81
N HIS A 192 -1.96 15.38 0.42
CA HIS A 192 -1.05 14.47 -0.30
C HIS A 192 -1.86 13.37 -1.00
N LEU A 193 -1.43 12.92 -2.17
CA LEU A 193 -2.06 11.81 -2.88
C LEU A 193 -1.04 10.70 -3.16
N LEU A 194 -1.27 9.51 -2.61
CA LEU A 194 -0.49 8.32 -2.91
C LEU A 194 -1.25 7.46 -3.90
N PHE A 195 -0.60 7.11 -5.00
CA PHE A 195 -1.14 6.23 -6.03
C PHE A 195 -0.18 5.07 -6.26
N THR A 196 -0.73 3.86 -6.24
CA THR A 196 -0.03 2.67 -6.67
C THR A 196 -0.75 2.04 -7.86
N GLY A 197 -0.06 1.82 -8.98
CA GLY A 197 -0.69 1.30 -10.19
C GLY A 197 0.16 1.42 -11.45
N SER A 198 -0.48 1.57 -12.61
CA SER A 198 0.20 1.63 -13.89
C SER A 198 0.82 3.01 -14.16
N THR A 199 1.90 3.04 -14.94
CA THR A 199 2.57 4.28 -15.33
C THR A 199 1.68 5.22 -16.15
N SER A 200 0.80 4.68 -17.00
CA SER A 200 -0.14 5.48 -17.78
C SER A 200 -1.15 6.19 -16.88
N VAL A 201 -1.74 5.48 -15.92
CA VAL A 201 -2.68 6.07 -14.96
C VAL A 201 -1.97 7.01 -13.99
N GLY A 202 -0.75 6.69 -13.56
CA GLY A 202 0.05 7.58 -12.70
C GLY A 202 0.31 8.96 -13.32
N ARG A 203 0.44 9.04 -14.65
CA ARG A 203 0.53 10.34 -15.37
C ARG A 203 -0.77 11.14 -15.29
N ILE A 204 -1.91 10.46 -15.40
CA ILE A 204 -3.24 11.09 -15.27
C ILE A 204 -3.43 11.61 -13.84
N VAL A 205 -3.12 10.78 -12.85
CA VAL A 205 -3.19 11.17 -11.42
C VAL A 205 -2.31 12.39 -11.14
N MET A 206 -1.08 12.41 -11.64
CA MET A 206 -0.19 13.56 -11.46
C MET A 206 -0.72 14.82 -12.16
N HIS A 207 -1.30 14.68 -13.35
CA HIS A 207 -1.92 15.79 -14.08
C HIS A 207 -3.11 16.38 -13.30
N ASN A 208 -3.98 15.52 -12.76
CA ASN A 208 -5.13 15.93 -11.96
C ASN A 208 -4.70 16.61 -10.66
N ALA A 209 -3.75 16.02 -9.92
CA ALA A 209 -3.20 16.57 -8.68
C ALA A 209 -2.54 17.94 -8.87
N ALA A 210 -1.93 18.20 -10.04
CA ALA A 210 -1.26 19.46 -10.33
C ALA A 210 -2.21 20.67 -10.33
N LYS A 211 -3.50 20.48 -10.66
CA LYS A 211 -4.52 21.56 -10.62
C LYS A 211 -4.65 22.17 -9.23
N ASN A 212 -4.38 21.40 -8.17
CA ASN A 212 -4.49 21.81 -6.77
C ASN A 212 -3.12 21.98 -6.08
N LEU A 213 -2.01 21.84 -6.81
CA LEU A 213 -0.65 21.74 -6.25
C LEU A 213 -0.52 20.62 -5.20
N THR A 214 -1.32 19.56 -5.33
CA THR A 214 -1.28 18.41 -4.42
C THR A 214 0.02 17.63 -4.63
N PRO A 215 0.86 17.44 -3.60
CA PRO A 215 2.04 16.60 -3.72
C PRO A 215 1.65 15.13 -3.88
N VAL A 216 2.37 14.41 -4.73
CA VAL A 216 2.08 13.00 -5.04
C VAL A 216 3.22 12.06 -4.64
N THR A 217 2.86 10.82 -4.31
CA THR A 217 3.75 9.65 -4.32
C THR A 217 3.20 8.67 -5.34
N LEU A 218 4.01 8.28 -6.32
CA LEU A 218 3.60 7.38 -7.40
C LEU A 218 4.43 6.09 -7.35
N GLU A 219 3.81 5.01 -6.89
CA GLU A 219 4.39 3.67 -6.85
C GLU A 219 3.95 2.91 -8.11
N LEU A 220 4.83 2.87 -9.12
CA LEU A 220 4.49 2.41 -10.46
C LEU A 220 5.13 1.07 -10.81
N GLY A 221 4.90 0.63 -12.04
CA GLY A 221 5.52 -0.57 -12.60
C GLY A 221 6.75 -0.27 -13.47
N GLY A 222 7.29 -1.35 -14.01
CA GLY A 222 8.40 -1.36 -14.95
C GLY A 222 8.80 -2.80 -15.26
N LYS A 223 9.93 -2.99 -15.93
CA LYS A 223 10.50 -4.32 -16.17
C LYS A 223 11.73 -4.48 -15.29
N SER A 224 11.58 -5.15 -14.15
CA SER A 224 12.67 -5.37 -13.19
C SER A 224 13.63 -6.46 -13.69
N PRO A 225 14.88 -6.14 -14.07
CA PRO A 225 15.83 -7.14 -14.54
C PRO A 225 16.40 -7.95 -13.38
N LEU A 226 16.62 -9.25 -13.60
CA LEU A 226 17.49 -10.08 -12.77
C LEU A 226 18.81 -10.33 -13.51
N LEU A 227 19.88 -9.70 -13.04
CA LEU A 227 21.24 -9.87 -13.56
C LEU A 227 21.92 -11.07 -12.88
N VAL A 228 22.34 -12.05 -13.67
CA VAL A 228 23.10 -13.23 -13.20
C VAL A 228 24.55 -13.08 -13.60
N ALA A 229 25.41 -12.87 -12.60
CA ALA A 229 26.85 -12.77 -12.81
C ALA A 229 27.46 -14.14 -13.19
N PRO A 230 28.60 -14.16 -13.92
CA PRO A 230 29.31 -15.41 -14.23
C PRO A 230 29.67 -16.27 -13.02
N SER A 231 29.89 -15.64 -11.85
CA SER A 231 30.22 -16.31 -10.58
C SER A 231 29.00 -16.67 -9.72
N ALA A 232 27.78 -16.42 -10.20
CA ALA A 232 26.57 -16.66 -9.42
C ALA A 232 26.32 -18.16 -9.20
N ASP A 233 25.86 -18.52 -8.00
CA ASP A 233 25.32 -19.85 -7.75
C ASP A 233 23.99 -19.99 -8.51
N LEU A 234 24.03 -20.73 -9.62
CA LEU A 234 22.85 -20.92 -10.47
C LEU A 234 21.74 -21.71 -9.79
N LYS A 235 22.04 -22.54 -8.78
CA LYS A 235 21.02 -23.31 -8.04
C LYS A 235 20.25 -22.38 -7.11
N ASP A 236 20.96 -21.60 -6.30
CA ASP A 236 20.35 -20.60 -5.42
C ASP A 236 19.61 -19.52 -6.23
N THR A 237 20.20 -19.08 -7.34
CA THR A 237 19.58 -18.12 -8.27
C THR A 237 18.25 -18.66 -8.82
N ALA A 238 18.22 -19.89 -9.32
CA ALA A 238 17.00 -20.50 -9.86
C ALA A 238 15.90 -20.60 -8.79
N LYS A 239 16.25 -21.03 -7.56
CA LYS A 239 15.30 -21.14 -6.45
C LYS A 239 14.65 -19.80 -6.11
N LYS A 240 15.45 -18.75 -5.93
CA LYS A 240 14.96 -17.40 -5.61
C LYS A 240 14.13 -16.80 -6.75
N LEU A 241 14.57 -16.99 -8.00
CA LEU A 241 13.87 -16.49 -9.18
C LEU A 241 12.51 -17.15 -9.33
N VAL A 242 12.45 -18.48 -9.30
CA VAL A 242 11.18 -19.22 -9.45
C VAL A 242 10.22 -18.86 -8.34
N PHE A 243 10.68 -18.80 -7.08
CA PHE A 243 9.84 -18.35 -5.97
C PHE A 243 9.31 -16.93 -6.20
N GLY A 244 10.19 -15.96 -6.45
CA GLY A 244 9.79 -14.56 -6.64
C GLY A 244 8.90 -14.32 -7.84
N LYS A 245 9.04 -15.10 -8.92
CA LYS A 245 8.19 -15.00 -10.12
C LYS A 245 6.87 -15.75 -10.00
N ALA A 246 6.83 -16.85 -9.24
CA ALA A 246 5.61 -17.64 -9.06
C ALA A 246 4.64 -17.01 -8.04
N LEU A 247 5.16 -16.27 -7.05
CA LEU A 247 4.33 -15.52 -6.10
C LEU A 247 3.31 -14.63 -6.82
N ASN A 248 2.06 -14.70 -6.39
CA ASN A 248 0.91 -14.00 -6.95
C ASN A 248 0.78 -14.19 -8.48
N ALA A 249 1.19 -15.34 -9.00
CA ALA A 249 1.32 -15.63 -10.42
C ALA A 249 2.18 -14.59 -11.20
N GLY A 250 3.16 -13.98 -10.52
CA GLY A 250 4.04 -12.97 -11.07
C GLY A 250 3.41 -11.58 -11.20
N GLN A 251 2.20 -11.38 -10.66
CA GLN A 251 1.46 -10.11 -10.68
C GLN A 251 1.97 -9.18 -9.57
N THR A 252 3.26 -8.85 -9.62
CA THR A 252 3.98 -8.08 -8.61
C THR A 252 4.85 -7.05 -9.31
N CYS A 253 4.76 -5.77 -8.91
CA CYS A 253 5.51 -4.69 -9.54
C CYS A 253 7.04 -4.88 -9.47
N VAL A 254 7.52 -5.55 -8.42
CA VAL A 254 8.95 -5.85 -8.19
C VAL A 254 9.33 -7.29 -8.56
N ALA A 255 8.44 -8.07 -9.19
CA ALA A 255 8.79 -9.41 -9.67
C ALA A 255 9.94 -9.34 -10.69
N PRO A 256 10.84 -10.34 -10.72
CA PRO A 256 11.77 -10.51 -11.83
C PRO A 256 10.99 -10.59 -13.14
N ASP A 257 11.15 -9.59 -13.99
CA ASP A 257 10.40 -9.51 -15.25
C ASP A 257 11.14 -10.27 -16.36
N TYR A 258 12.46 -10.08 -16.44
CA TYR A 258 13.34 -10.77 -17.36
C TYR A 258 14.72 -11.03 -16.73
N VAL A 259 15.44 -11.99 -17.31
CA VAL A 259 16.76 -12.42 -16.83
C VAL A 259 17.82 -12.07 -17.86
N LEU A 260 18.94 -11.52 -17.39
CA LEU A 260 20.16 -11.33 -18.18
C LEU A 260 21.25 -12.18 -17.54
N CYS A 261 21.78 -13.15 -18.28
CA CYS A 261 22.83 -14.06 -17.83
C CYS A 261 23.89 -14.24 -18.93
N HIS A 262 25.07 -14.72 -18.56
CA HIS A 262 26.09 -15.06 -19.56
C HIS A 262 25.58 -16.20 -20.46
N GLN A 263 25.92 -16.15 -21.76
CA GLN A 263 25.45 -17.14 -22.73
C GLN A 263 25.76 -18.59 -22.31
N ASP A 264 26.93 -18.80 -21.69
CA ASP A 264 27.38 -20.11 -21.20
C ASP A 264 26.57 -20.63 -20.01
N GLN A 265 25.91 -19.74 -19.26
CA GLN A 265 25.08 -20.10 -18.11
C GLN A 265 23.61 -20.33 -18.49
N LYS A 266 23.17 -19.87 -19.66
CA LYS A 266 21.74 -19.87 -20.06
C LYS A 266 21.07 -21.23 -19.92
N HIS A 267 21.66 -22.27 -20.52
CA HIS A 267 21.06 -23.61 -20.50
C HIS A 267 21.03 -24.19 -19.09
N ALA A 268 22.14 -24.06 -18.35
CA ALA A 268 22.23 -24.55 -16.98
C ALA A 268 21.22 -23.86 -16.05
N LEU A 269 21.01 -22.55 -16.20
CA LEU A 269 20.04 -21.80 -15.43
C LEU A 269 18.60 -22.23 -15.76
N ILE A 270 18.26 -22.39 -17.05
CA ILE A 270 16.94 -22.86 -17.48
C ILE A 270 16.60 -24.22 -16.88
N GLU A 271 17.53 -25.19 -16.91
CA GLU A 271 17.27 -26.53 -16.37
C GLU A 271 17.07 -26.50 -14.85
N LYS A 272 17.84 -25.67 -14.13
CA LYS A 272 17.63 -25.47 -12.69
C LYS A 272 16.29 -24.81 -12.40
N MET A 273 15.89 -23.80 -13.18
CA MET A 273 14.57 -23.16 -13.04
C MET A 273 13.43 -24.15 -13.28
N LYS A 274 13.54 -25.02 -14.30
CA LYS A 274 12.53 -26.07 -14.55
C LYS A 274 12.43 -27.04 -13.38
N ALA A 275 13.56 -27.47 -12.81
CA ALA A 275 13.58 -28.37 -11.66
C ALA A 275 12.91 -27.72 -10.44
N GLU A 276 13.25 -26.46 -10.14
CA GLU A 276 12.64 -25.71 -9.03
C GLU A 276 11.14 -25.47 -9.27
N ALA A 277 10.73 -25.14 -10.50
CA ALA A 277 9.31 -24.94 -10.83
C ALA A 277 8.50 -26.23 -10.66
N ARG A 278 9.04 -27.38 -11.11
CA ARG A 278 8.39 -28.69 -10.88
C ARG A 278 8.27 -29.01 -9.40
N SER A 279 9.31 -28.72 -8.61
CA SER A 279 9.28 -28.95 -7.17
C SER A 279 8.30 -28.03 -6.45
N LEU A 280 8.18 -26.77 -6.87
CA LEU A 280 7.27 -25.81 -6.27
C LEU A 280 5.80 -26.13 -6.60
N LEU A 281 5.56 -26.60 -7.82
CA LEU A 281 4.22 -26.87 -8.36
C LEU A 281 3.80 -28.35 -8.26
N SER A 282 4.60 -29.23 -7.66
CA SER A 282 4.33 -30.68 -7.65
C SER A 282 3.04 -31.09 -6.92
N GLY A 283 2.38 -30.18 -6.20
CA GLY A 283 1.08 -30.40 -5.56
C GLY A 283 -0.12 -29.81 -6.33
N TRP A 284 0.10 -29.15 -7.47
CA TRP A 284 -0.99 -28.66 -8.34
C TRP A 284 -1.48 -29.82 -9.21
N HIS A 285 -2.54 -30.50 -8.78
CA HIS A 285 -3.33 -31.37 -9.62
C HIS A 285 -4.55 -30.59 -10.12
N SER A 286 -4.67 -30.51 -11.45
CA SER A 286 -5.76 -29.88 -12.20
C SER A 286 -7.13 -30.44 -11.85
#